data_AF-A0A0X8XVE6-F1
#
_entry.id   AF-A0A0X8XVE6-F1
#
_cell.length_a   1.000
_cell.length_b   1.000
_cell.length_c   1.000
_cell.angle_alpha   90.00
_cell.angle_beta   90.00
_cell.angle_gamma   90.00
#
_symmetry.space_group_name_H-M   'P 1'
#
loop_
_entity.id
_entity.type
_entity.pdbx_description
1 polymer ?
#
loop_
_entity_poly.entity_id
_entity_poly.type
_entity_poly.pdbx_seq_one_letter_code
_entity_poly.pdbx_strand_id
1 'polypeptide(L)' 'MPHRNAPLTATGRARMVALVIEHQWPQRRVAERFGVAPATVNR' A
#
# COMPACT_ATOMS: atom_id res chain seq x y z
N MET A 1 -4.35 15.30 14.28
CA MET A 1 -3.44 14.13 14.41
C MET A 1 -3.78 13.14 13.31
N PRO A 2 -2.87 12.81 12.38
CA PRO A 2 -3.16 11.82 11.33
C PRO A 2 -3.27 10.44 11.97
N HIS A 3 -4.42 9.79 11.81
CA HIS A 3 -4.72 8.49 12.39
C HIS A 3 -3.73 7.42 11.91
N ARG A 4 -3.24 6.62 12.86
CA ARG A 4 -2.35 5.46 12.69
C ARG A 4 -2.87 4.37 11.73
N ASN A 5 -4.15 4.43 11.31
CA ASN A 5 -4.81 3.48 10.41
C ASN A 5 -5.16 4.04 9.01
N ALA A 6 -4.66 5.23 8.64
CA ALA A 6 -4.86 5.80 7.31
C ALA A 6 -4.60 4.83 6.11
N PRO A 7 -3.61 3.92 6.13
CA PRO A 7 -3.37 3.01 5.00
C PRO A 7 -4.43 1.92 4.80
N LEU A 8 -5.38 1.75 5.72
CA LEU A 8 -6.46 0.74 5.63
C LEU A 8 -7.83 1.30 5.21
N THR A 9 -7.90 2.58 4.84
CA THR A 9 -9.08 3.13 4.16
C THR A 9 -9.18 2.59 2.72
N ALA A 10 -10.38 2.51 2.13
CA ALA A 10 -10.57 2.07 0.74
C ALA A 10 -9.66 2.84 -0.25
N THR A 11 -9.48 4.14 0.00
CA THR A 11 -8.57 5.02 -0.74
C THR A 11 -7.10 4.63 -0.57
N GLY A 12 -6.70 4.16 0.60
CA GLY A 12 -5.34 3.66 0.89
C GLY A 12 -4.99 2.43 0.05
N ARG A 13 -5.91 1.46 -0.06
CA ARG A 13 -5.71 0.28 -0.92
C ARG A 13 -5.67 0.65 -2.40
N ALA A 14 -6.55 1.54 -2.87
CA ALA A 14 -6.52 1.99 -4.26
C ALA A 14 -5.16 2.60 -4.64
N ARG A 15 -4.58 3.43 -3.76
CA ARG A 15 -3.24 3.99 -3.95
C ARG A 15 -2.13 2.93 -3.91
N MET A 16 -2.28 1.91 -3.06
CA MET A 16 -1.35 0.79 -2.98
C MET A 16 -1.34 0.00 -4.30
N VAL A 17 -2.51 -0.32 -4.85
CA VAL A 17 -2.66 -1.05 -6.12
C VAL A 17 -2.16 -0.23 -7.31
N ALA A 18 -2.47 1.06 -7.37
CA ALA A 18 -2.00 1.95 -8.44
C ALA A 18 -0.46 1.99 -8.51
N LEU A 19 0.23 2.00 -7.36
CA LEU A 19 1.70 1.97 -7.34
C LEU A 19 2.29 0.67 -7.90
N VAL A 20 1.62 -0.46 -7.67
CA VAL A 20 2.07 -1.75 -8.22
C VAL A 20 1.77 -1.84 -9.72
N ILE A 21 0.58 -1.44 -10.16
CA ILE A 21 0.12 -1.65 -11.55
C ILE A 21 0.59 -0.51 -12.46
N GLU A 22 0.31 0.74 -12.12
CA GLU A 22 0.60 1.89 -12.99
C GLU A 22 2.08 2.25 -12.96
N HIS A 23 2.69 2.19 -11.77
CA HIS A 23 4.09 2.56 -11.59
C HIS A 23 5.04 1.37 -11.61
N GLN A 24 4.53 0.13 -11.72
CA GLN A 24 5.33 -1.10 -11.74
C GLN A 24 6.29 -1.22 -10.55
N TRP A 25 5.89 -0.70 -9.38
CA TRP A 25 6.73 -0.80 -8.19
C TRP A 25 6.78 -2.24 -7.66
N PRO A 26 7.96 -2.69 -7.19
CA PRO A 26 8.04 -3.98 -6.52
C PRO A 26 7.21 -3.97 -5.24
N GLN A 27 6.46 -5.04 -4.99
CA GLN A 27 5.54 -5.18 -3.85
C GLN A 27 6.21 -4.87 -2.51
N ARG A 28 7.50 -5.22 -2.35
CA ARG A 28 8.30 -4.87 -1.17
C ARG A 28 8.38 -3.37 -0.92
N ARG A 29 8.68 -2.58 -1.96
CA ARG A 29 8.79 -1.11 -1.87
C ARG A 29 7.43 -0.49 -1.52
N VAL A 30 6.36 -1.01 -2.10
CA VAL A 30 5.00 -0.57 -1.78
C VAL A 30 4.66 -0.91 -0.34
N ALA A 31 4.98 -2.12 0.13
CA ALA A 31 4.73 -2.54 1.50
C ALA A 31 5.45 -1.65 2.53
N GLU A 32 6.72 -1.34 2.30
CA GLU A 32 7.51 -0.42 3.15
C GLU A 32 6.90 0.99 3.22
N ARG A 33 6.42 1.53 2.09
CA ARG A 33 5.80 2.86 2.04
C ARG A 33 4.51 2.95 2.85
N PHE A 34 3.74 1.88 2.89
CA PHE A 34 2.46 1.84 3.61
C PHE A 34 2.58 1.25 5.02
N GLY A 35 3.78 0.81 5.42
CA GLY A 35 4.02 0.18 6.72
C GLY A 35 3.27 -1.14 6.90
N VAL A 36 3.07 -1.90 5.81
CA VAL A 36 2.37 -3.19 5.83
C VAL A 36 3.32 -4.33 5.47
N ALA A 37 2.94 -5.57 5.78
CA ALA A 37 3.67 -6.74 5.31
C ALA A 37 3.53 -6.88 3.78
N PRO A 38 4.56 -7.37 3.06
CA PRO A 38 4.48 -7.62 1.62
C PRO A 38 3.34 -8.57 1.23
N ALA A 39 3.01 -9.54 2.10
CA ALA A 39 1.89 -10.44 1.93
C ALA A 39 0.53 -9.71 1.84
N THR A 40 0.39 -8.54 2.48
CA THR A 40 -0.82 -7.72 2.40
C THR A 40 -0.99 -7.07 1.02
N VAL A 41 0.11 -6.84 0.29
CA VAL A 41 0.07 -6.29 -1.07
C VAL A 41 -0.30 -7.36 -2.11
N ASN A 42 -0.08 -8.64 -1.78
CA ASN A 42 -0.39 -9.80 -2.63
C ASN A 42 -1.76 -10.43 -2.33
N ARG A 43 -2.60 -9.77 -1.54
CA ARG A 43 -3.91 -10.29 -1.11
C ARG A 43 -5.03 -9.53 -1.78
#